data_AF-A0A1G4NSG0-F1
#
_entry.id   AF-A0A1G4NSG0-F1
#
_cell.length_a   1.000
_cell.length_b   1.000
_cell.length_c   1.000
_cell.angle_alpha   90.00
_cell.angle_beta   90.00
_cell.angle_gamma   90.00
#
_symmetry.space_group_name_H-M   'P 1'
#
loop_
_entity.id
_entity.type
_entity.pdbx_description
1 polymer ?
#
loop_
_entity_poly.entity_id
_entity_poly.type
_entity_poly.pdbx_seq_one_letter_code
_entity_poly.pdbx_strand_id
1 'polypeptide(L)'
;MLKAEVISSQKFCSSSFYNGIKNASATLSITSILSNYVSLPIIISSYMNSLIVKIAISFGALGIGIGSFLTSRNLICNYMLRHIKDIMYSLNTNYDEVHELSQCDSKKSYFNSVKYSLL
;
A
#
# COMPACT_ATOMS: atom_id res chain seq x y z
N MET A 1 -30.47 24.29 -29.22
CA MET A 1 -30.94 23.05 -28.57
C MET A 1 -29.70 22.23 -28.21
N LEU A 2 -29.18 22.37 -26.99
CA LEU A 2 -27.93 21.72 -26.55
C LEU A 2 -28.28 20.51 -25.68
N LYS A 3 -27.99 19.31 -26.19
CA LYS A 3 -28.18 18.05 -25.49
C LYS A 3 -26.97 17.82 -24.57
N ALA A 4 -27.16 18.01 -23.27
CA ALA A 4 -26.17 17.65 -22.26
C ALA A 4 -26.37 16.18 -21.90
N GLU A 5 -25.47 15.30 -22.36
CA GLU A 5 -25.44 13.91 -21.93
C GLU A 5 -24.74 13.83 -20.57
N VAL A 6 -25.52 13.48 -19.55
CA VAL A 6 -25.04 13.19 -18.20
C VAL A 6 -24.24 11.89 -18.27
N ILE A 7 -22.92 11.99 -18.13
CA ILE A 7 -22.04 10.83 -17.94
C ILE A 7 -22.31 10.31 -16.53
N SER A 8 -23.23 9.34 -16.41
CA SER A 8 -23.51 8.68 -15.15
C SER A 8 -22.23 8.00 -14.65
N SER A 9 -21.75 8.40 -13.49
CA SER A 9 -20.58 7.82 -12.84
C SER A 9 -20.73 6.30 -12.74
N GLN A 10 -19.82 5.57 -13.39
CA GLN A 10 -19.59 4.16 -13.11
C GLN A 10 -19.43 4.01 -11.59
N LYS A 11 -20.35 3.31 -10.93
CA LYS A 11 -20.23 2.98 -9.50
C LYS A 11 -18.94 2.19 -9.32
N PHE A 12 -17.87 2.89 -8.94
CA PHE A 12 -16.63 2.27 -8.49
C PHE A 12 -17.02 1.36 -7.33
N CYS A 13 -16.71 0.07 -7.42
CA CYS A 13 -17.06 -0.92 -6.41
C CYS A 13 -16.17 -0.72 -5.16
N SER A 14 -16.39 0.41 -4.47
CA SER A 14 -15.60 0.95 -3.35
C SER A 14 -15.64 0.07 -2.12
N SER A 15 -16.64 -0.81 -2.01
CA SER A 15 -16.78 -1.75 -0.89
C SER A 15 -15.59 -2.70 -0.77
N SER A 16 -15.05 -3.20 -1.88
CA SER A 16 -13.90 -4.11 -1.89
C SER A 16 -12.61 -3.43 -1.44
N PHE A 17 -12.41 -2.18 -1.88
CA PHE A 17 -11.24 -1.37 -1.53
C PHE A 17 -11.27 -0.90 -0.08
N TYR A 18 -12.40 -0.33 0.35
CA TYR A 18 -12.62 0.10 1.72
C TYR A 18 -12.43 -1.05 2.71
N ASN A 19 -13.00 -2.22 2.42
CA ASN A 19 -12.81 -3.41 3.25
C ASN A 19 -11.35 -3.88 3.27
N GLY A 20 -10.65 -3.81 2.14
CA GLY A 20 -9.21 -4.11 2.08
C GLY A 20 -8.39 -3.19 2.99
N ILE A 21 -8.59 -1.86 2.90
CA ILE A 21 -7.93 -0.89 3.78
C ILE A 21 -8.31 -1.14 5.24
N LYS A 22 -9.60 -1.32 5.53
CA LYS A 22 -10.09 -1.57 6.88
C LYS A 22 -9.38 -2.79 7.48
N ASN A 23 -9.27 -3.88 6.73
CA ASN A 23 -8.60 -5.10 7.16
C ASN A 23 -7.08 -4.96 7.27
N ALA A 24 -6.46 -4.13 6.43
CA ALA A 24 -5.02 -3.87 6.44
C ALA A 24 -4.60 -2.80 7.46
N SER A 25 -5.52 -1.96 7.95
CA SER A 25 -5.23 -0.74 8.73
C SER A 25 -4.36 -0.98 9.97
N ALA A 26 -4.72 -1.94 10.82
CA ALA A 26 -3.94 -2.30 12.00
C ALA A 26 -2.54 -2.79 11.61
N THR A 27 -2.45 -3.59 10.55
CA THR A 27 -1.18 -4.16 10.08
C THR A 27 -0.27 -3.07 9.51
N LEU A 28 -0.84 -2.13 8.73
CA LEU A 28 -0.13 -0.96 8.21
C LEU A 28 0.38 -0.08 9.35
N SER A 29 -0.47 0.24 10.33
CA SER A 29 -0.08 1.05 11.48
C SER A 29 1.07 0.43 12.27
N ILE A 30 1.00 -0.88 12.57
CA ILE A 30 2.08 -1.61 13.25
C ILE A 30 3.34 -1.61 12.39
N THR A 31 3.22 -1.81 11.07
CA THR A 31 4.35 -1.79 10.14
C THR A 31 5.07 -0.44 10.18
N SER A 32 4.33 0.67 10.16
CA SER A 32 4.92 2.02 10.23
C SER A 32 5.59 2.31 11.56
N ILE A 33 5.08 1.78 12.67
CA ILE A 33 5.75 1.89 13.95
C ILE A 33 7.03 1.05 13.91
N LEU A 34 6.92 -0.24 13.60
CA LEU A 34 8.06 -1.17 13.59
C LEU A 34 9.17 -0.69 12.65
N SER A 35 8.86 -0.15 11.48
CA SER A 35 9.86 0.33 10.52
C SER A 35 10.77 1.41 11.08
N ASN A 36 10.32 2.15 12.10
CA ASN A 36 11.11 3.18 12.77
C ASN A 36 11.94 2.64 13.94
N TYR A 37 11.63 1.45 14.45
CA TYR A 37 12.24 0.91 15.67
C TYR A 37 13.05 -0.38 15.44
N VAL A 38 12.84 -1.09 14.33
CA VAL A 38 13.57 -2.30 13.99
C VAL A 38 14.31 -2.16 12.67
N SER A 39 15.55 -2.65 12.63
CA SER A 39 16.36 -2.71 11.40
C SER A 39 16.08 -3.97 10.57
N LEU A 40 15.15 -4.81 11.03
CA LEU A 40 14.81 -6.08 10.39
C LEU A 40 13.87 -5.85 9.20
N PRO A 41 13.98 -6.67 8.15
CA PRO A 41 13.08 -6.59 7.00
C PRO A 41 11.65 -6.92 7.44
N ILE A 42 10.71 -5.99 7.22
CA ILE A 42 9.29 -6.19 7.56
C ILE A 42 8.55 -6.74 6.35
N ILE A 43 7.90 -7.89 6.53
CA ILE A 43 7.00 -8.48 5.53
C ILE A 43 5.57 -8.37 6.05
N ILE A 44 4.70 -7.77 5.25
CA ILE A 44 3.29 -7.59 5.60
C ILE A 44 2.41 -8.62 4.89
N SER A 45 1.41 -9.19 5.57
CA SER A 45 0.42 -10.06 4.93
C SER A 45 -0.97 -9.78 5.50
N SER A 46 -1.80 -9.03 4.77
CA SER A 46 -3.21 -8.80 5.11
C SER A 46 -4.00 -8.29 3.91
N TYR A 47 -4.89 -9.09 3.34
CA TYR A 47 -5.80 -8.71 2.24
C TYR A 47 -5.21 -7.71 1.22
N MET A 48 -4.00 -8.02 0.74
CA MET A 48 -3.21 -7.11 -0.07
C MET A 48 -3.72 -7.11 -1.51
N ASN A 49 -3.98 -5.92 -2.06
CA ASN A 49 -4.17 -5.69 -3.49
C ASN A 49 -3.10 -4.73 -3.99
N SER A 50 -3.02 -4.50 -5.29
CA SER A 50 -2.03 -3.61 -5.93
C SER A 50 -1.89 -2.23 -5.28
N LEU A 51 -2.99 -1.62 -4.83
CA LEU A 51 -2.96 -0.28 -4.23
C LEU A 51 -2.50 -0.32 -2.76
N ILE A 52 -3.02 -1.27 -1.98
CA ILE A 52 -2.60 -1.47 -0.58
C ILE A 52 -1.12 -1.86 -0.52
N VAL A 53 -0.62 -2.58 -1.52
CA VAL A 53 0.81 -2.89 -1.69
C VAL A 53 1.65 -1.61 -1.71
N LYS A 54 1.27 -0.62 -2.53
CA LYS A 54 1.98 0.67 -2.57
C LYS A 54 1.98 1.37 -1.22
N ILE A 55 0.81 1.42 -0.58
CA ILE A 55 0.67 2.01 0.77
C ILE A 55 1.57 1.29 1.77
N ALA A 56 1.63 -0.04 1.74
CA ALA A 56 2.45 -0.81 2.65
C ALA A 56 3.96 -0.53 2.49
N ILE A 57 4.44 -0.41 1.25
CA ILE A 57 5.82 -0.02 0.98
C ILE A 57 6.10 1.39 1.55
N SER A 58 5.20 2.35 1.34
CA SER A 58 5.34 3.69 1.93
C SER A 58 5.34 3.71 3.46
N PHE A 59 4.77 2.68 4.09
CA PHE A 59 4.73 2.49 5.54
C PHE A 59 5.95 1.70 6.05
N GLY A 60 6.92 1.37 5.19
CA GLY A 60 8.18 0.72 5.58
C GLY A 60 8.20 -0.81 5.47
N ALA A 61 7.21 -1.42 4.79
CA ALA A 61 7.31 -2.83 4.42
C ALA A 61 8.37 -3.04 3.33
N LEU A 62 9.19 -4.09 3.47
CA LEU A 62 10.14 -4.52 2.44
C LEU A 62 9.56 -5.62 1.53
N GLY A 63 8.57 -6.36 2.03
CA GLY A 63 7.95 -7.47 1.29
C GLY A 63 6.48 -7.66 1.62
N ILE A 64 5.79 -8.43 0.78
CA ILE A 64 4.34 -8.64 0.88
C ILE A 64 3.99 -10.11 0.72
N GLY A 65 3.29 -10.66 1.72
CA GLY A 65 2.72 -12.00 1.70
C GLY A 65 1.27 -11.99 1.17
N ILE A 66 1.01 -12.81 0.15
CA ILE A 66 -0.29 -12.92 -0.55
C ILE A 66 -1.10 -14.16 -0.14
N GLY A 67 -0.73 -14.83 0.95
CA GLY A 67 -1.29 -16.13 1.34
C GLY A 67 -2.80 -16.13 1.56
N SER A 68 -3.35 -15.07 2.18
CA SER A 68 -4.79 -14.97 2.46
C SER A 68 -5.67 -14.96 1.21
N PHE A 69 -5.12 -14.49 0.09
CA PHE A 69 -5.80 -14.50 -1.19
C PHE A 69 -5.81 -15.89 -1.82
N LEU A 70 -4.75 -16.67 -1.62
CA LEU A 70 -4.59 -18.03 -2.14
C LEU A 70 -5.47 -19.06 -1.40
N THR A 71 -5.66 -18.90 -0.09
CA THR A 71 -6.46 -19.83 0.74
C THR A 71 -7.95 -19.82 0.44
N SER A 72 -8.47 -18.79 -0.24
CA SER A 72 -9.91 -18.60 -0.44
C SER A 72 -10.49 -19.25 -1.69
N ARG A 73 -9.68 -19.83 -2.58
CA ARG A 73 -10.18 -20.37 -3.87
C ARG A 73 -9.44 -21.66 -4.26
N ASN A 74 -10.16 -22.78 -4.22
CA ASN A 74 -9.68 -24.14 -4.55
C ASN A 74 -9.33 -24.37 -6.03
N LEU A 75 -9.24 -23.33 -6.86
CA LEU A 75 -8.84 -23.43 -8.26
C LEU A 75 -7.91 -22.26 -8.57
N ILE A 76 -6.71 -22.58 -9.06
CA ILE A 76 -5.78 -21.63 -9.68
C ILE A 76 -6.49 -21.11 -10.94
N CYS A 77 -7.30 -20.07 -10.78
CA CYS A 77 -8.03 -19.42 -11.86
C CYS A 77 -7.23 -18.23 -12.40
N ASN A 78 -7.50 -17.83 -13.65
CA ASN A 78 -6.93 -16.65 -14.30
C ASN A 78 -6.97 -15.38 -13.42
N TYR A 79 -7.98 -15.27 -12.55
CA TYR A 79 -8.10 -14.18 -11.59
C TYR A 79 -6.94 -14.13 -10.58
N MET A 80 -6.45 -15.28 -10.09
CA MET A 80 -5.31 -15.28 -9.17
C MET A 80 -4.02 -14.85 -9.86
N LEU A 81 -3.77 -15.38 -11.06
CA LEU A 81 -2.60 -15.02 -11.86
C LEU A 81 -2.61 -13.52 -12.18
N ARG A 82 -3.77 -12.98 -12.54
CA ARG A 82 -3.93 -11.53 -12.74
C ARG A 82 -3.61 -10.75 -11.47
N HIS A 83 -4.17 -11.17 -10.33
CA HIS A 83 -3.93 -10.49 -9.06
C HIS A 83 -2.45 -10.51 -8.64
N ILE A 84 -1.77 -11.65 -8.82
CA ILE A 84 -0.33 -11.77 -8.58
C ILE A 84 0.45 -10.83 -9.50
N LYS A 85 0.11 -10.78 -10.79
CA LYS A 85 0.73 -9.86 -11.76
C LYS A 85 0.51 -8.40 -11.36
N ASP A 86 -0.69 -8.03 -10.93
CA ASP A 86 -1.02 -6.67 -10.50
C ASP A 86 -0.21 -6.27 -9.25
N ILE A 87 -0.04 -7.19 -8.30
CA ILE A 87 0.82 -6.98 -7.13
C ILE A 87 2.29 -6.85 -7.53
N MET A 88 2.78 -7.72 -8.40
CA MET A 88 4.17 -7.70 -8.87
C MET A 88 4.48 -6.41 -9.63
N TYR A 89 3.57 -5.95 -10.49
CA TYR A 89 3.67 -4.65 -11.14
C TYR A 89 3.72 -3.51 -10.13
N SER A 90 2.90 -3.58 -9.08
CA SER A 90 2.86 -2.55 -8.03
C SER A 90 4.14 -2.51 -7.21
N LEU A 91 4.74 -3.66 -6.91
CA LEU A 91 6.04 -3.75 -6.26
C LEU A 91 7.15 -3.15 -7.14
N ASN A 92 7.19 -3.53 -8.43
CA ASN A 92 8.24 -3.08 -9.35
C ASN A 92 8.16 -1.57 -9.61
N THR A 93 6.96 -1.00 -9.77
CA THR A 93 6.79 0.45 -9.98
C THR A 93 7.16 1.30 -8.76
N ASN A 94 7.19 0.74 -7.56
CA ASN A 94 7.65 1.48 -6.38
C ASN A 94 9.19 1.58 -6.32
N TYR A 95 9.94 0.66 -6.92
CA TYR A 95 11.41 0.74 -6.91
C TYR A 95 11.92 1.96 -7.67
N ASP A 96 11.25 2.33 -8.75
CA ASP A 96 11.62 3.50 -9.55
C ASP A 96 11.32 4.83 -8.81
N GLU A 97 10.18 4.92 -8.09
CA GLU A 97 9.81 6.12 -7.32
C GLU A 97 10.59 6.28 -6.00
N VAL A 98 10.95 5.18 -5.32
CA VAL A 98 11.72 5.22 -4.06
C VAL A 98 13.16 5.69 -4.30
N HIS A 99 13.71 5.47 -5.50
CA HIS A 99 15.03 5.99 -5.87
C HIS A 99 15.04 7.53 -5.98
N GLU A 100 13.92 8.17 -6.29
CA GLU A 100 13.79 9.64 -6.30
C GLU A 100 13.52 10.23 -4.90
N LEU A 101 12.78 9.51 -4.03
CA LEU A 101 12.44 10.00 -2.69
C LEU A 101 13.58 9.82 -1.66
N SER A 102 14.51 8.90 -1.88
CA SER A 102 15.71 8.74 -1.04
C SER A 102 16.66 9.95 -1.08
N GLN A 103 16.51 10.86 -2.05
CA GLN A 103 17.21 12.16 -2.06
C GLN A 103 16.51 13.23 -1.17
N CYS A 104 15.27 12.98 -0.74
CA CYS A 104 14.48 13.92 0.07
C CYS A 104 14.46 13.61 1.57
N ASP A 105 14.97 12.44 2.01
CA ASP A 105 15.08 12.09 3.44
C ASP A 105 16.05 13.00 4.22
N SER A 106 16.86 13.81 3.54
CA SER A 106 17.59 14.93 4.14
C SER A 106 16.68 16.00 4.79
N LYS A 107 15.36 16.00 4.52
CA LYS A 107 14.43 17.03 5.05
C LYS A 107 13.56 16.58 6.23
N LYS A 108 13.58 15.31 6.64
CA LYS A 108 12.93 14.88 7.90
C LYS A 108 13.62 15.41 9.17
N SER A 109 14.79 16.03 9.03
CA SER A 109 15.48 16.72 10.13
C SER A 109 14.79 18.02 10.59
N TYR A 110 13.79 18.57 9.87
CA TYR A 110 13.19 19.86 10.23
C TYR A 110 12.02 19.80 11.21
N PHE A 111 11.37 18.64 11.41
CA PHE A 111 10.23 18.55 12.34
C PHE A 111 10.63 18.13 13.76
N ASN A 112 11.84 17.59 13.95
CA ASN A 112 12.35 17.19 15.27
C ASN A 112 13.18 18.28 15.99
N SER A 113 13.52 19.40 15.34
CA SER A 113 14.24 20.50 16.01
C SER A 113 13.34 21.51 16.73
N VAL A 114 12.02 21.49 16.50
CA VAL A 114 11.08 22.44 17.13
C VAL A 114 10.51 21.92 18.46
N LYS A 115 10.73 20.65 18.81
CA LYS A 115 10.16 20.04 20.02
C LYS A 115 11.09 19.97 21.23
N TYR A 116 12.37 20.33 21.10
CA TYR A 116 13.36 20.24 22.19
C TYR A 116 14.02 21.58 22.56
N SER A 117 13.43 22.72 22.18
CA SER A 117 13.95 24.06 22.49
C SER A 117 13.04 24.90 23.39
N LEU A 118 11.99 24.31 23.98
CA LEU A 118 11.00 25.00 24.83
C LEU A 118 10.63 24.24 26.11
N LEU A 119 11.55 23.44 26.63
CA LEU A 119 11.58 22.99 28.02
C LEU A 119 13.01 23.15 28.55
#